data_AF-A0A1Q9TTB7-F1
#
_entry.id   AF-A0A1Q9TTB7-F1
#
_cell.length_a   1.000
_cell.length_b   1.000
_cell.length_c   1.000
_cell.angle_alpha   90.00
_cell.angle_beta   90.00
_cell.angle_gamma   90.00
#
_symmetry.space_group_name_H-M   'P 1'
#
loop_
_entity.id
_entity.type
_entity.pdbx_description
1 polymer ?
#
loop_
_entity_poly.entity_id
_entity_poly.type
_entity_poly.pdbx_seq_one_letter_code
_entity_poly.pdbx_strand_id
1 'polypeptide(L)'
;MGEISLRRRWDPVARADVHEIRLDDAFLMSSLFTAAEEEMARLALAELRAGGRSEGFDVAVGGLGLGYTAAAVLDDPGVRSLAVIEALEAVVDWHARGLVPAAGALSKDPRCRLLHGDFFAAVASPGGLLSGAPDRLFDALVVDIDHSPRHVLDPSHADFYTPDGTRRLTDHLRPGGVFALWSDDPPDDTYLKVLRTAFDRVRAEVVAFPNPYRDEPSANTVYLGTRPADPD
;
A
#
# COMPACT_ATOMS: atom_id res chain seq x y z
N MET A 1 16.00 11.43 7.23
CA MET A 1 15.22 10.33 7.85
C MET A 1 15.80 10.06 9.23
N GLY A 2 14.93 9.97 10.24
CA GLY A 2 15.26 9.70 11.63
C GLY A 2 15.68 8.27 11.95
N GLU A 3 15.85 7.95 13.23
CA GLU A 3 16.15 6.58 13.70
C GLU A 3 14.90 5.70 13.60
N ILE A 4 14.96 4.64 12.80
CA ILE A 4 13.88 3.65 12.71
C ILE A 4 14.11 2.48 13.66
N SER A 5 13.08 2.08 14.41
CA SER A 5 13.16 0.95 15.35
C SER A 5 11.95 0.02 15.26
N LEU A 6 12.22 -1.28 15.44
CA LEU A 6 11.20 -2.33 15.59
C LEU A 6 11.10 -2.70 17.07
N ARG A 7 9.89 -2.62 17.62
CA ARG A 7 9.61 -2.98 19.01
C ARG A 7 8.58 -4.09 19.05
N ARG A 8 8.83 -5.10 19.89
CA ARG A 8 7.82 -6.06 20.33
C ARG A 8 7.51 -5.83 21.81
N ARG A 9 6.24 -5.73 22.17
CA ARG A 9 5.80 -5.59 23.57
C ARG A 9 4.50 -6.36 23.80
N TRP A 10 4.27 -6.82 25.03
CA TRP A 10 2.96 -7.24 25.46
C TRP A 10 2.04 -6.02 25.67
N ASP A 11 0.85 -6.03 25.08
CA ASP A 11 -0.18 -5.04 25.34
C ASP A 11 -1.24 -5.59 26.31
N PRO A 12 -1.45 -4.95 27.46
CA PRO A 12 -2.39 -5.44 28.47
C PRO A 12 -3.86 -5.25 28.10
N VAL A 13 -4.19 -4.26 27.26
CA VAL A 13 -5.57 -3.96 26.85
C VAL A 13 -6.00 -4.93 25.75
N ALA A 14 -5.17 -5.07 24.72
CA ALA A 14 -5.40 -6.04 23.64
C ALA A 14 -5.11 -7.49 24.06
N ARG A 15 -4.37 -7.69 25.16
CA ARG A 15 -3.94 -9.00 25.68
C ARG A 15 -3.20 -9.84 24.64
N ALA A 16 -2.28 -9.19 23.93
CA ALA A 16 -1.51 -9.78 22.83
C ALA A 16 -0.10 -9.21 22.76
N ASP A 17 0.80 -9.92 22.08
CA ASP A 17 2.07 -9.35 21.63
C ASP A 17 1.82 -8.39 20.46
N VAL A 18 2.37 -7.19 20.55
CA VAL A 18 2.24 -6.12 19.54
C VAL A 18 3.61 -5.79 18.98
N HIS A 19 3.69 -5.71 17.66
CA HIS A 19 4.85 -5.21 16.93
C HIS A 19 4.59 -3.77 16.49
N GLU A 20 5.56 -2.89 16.70
CA GLU A 20 5.47 -1.47 16.37
C GLU A 20 6.72 -1.06 15.58
N ILE A 21 6.51 -0.29 14.52
CA ILE A 21 7.60 0.43 13.83
C ILE A 21 7.50 1.90 14.22
N ARG A 22 8.62 2.47 14.64
CA ARG A 22 8.73 3.88 15.04
C ARG A 22 9.82 4.58 14.23
N LEU A 23 9.59 5.85 13.90
CA LEU A 23 10.56 6.75 13.30
C LEU A 23 10.79 7.91 14.26
N ASP A 24 12.00 7.99 14.81
CA ASP A 24 12.29 8.81 15.99
C ASP A 24 11.27 8.55 17.11
N ASP A 25 10.62 9.60 17.59
CA ASP A 25 9.56 9.51 18.59
C ASP A 25 8.16 9.27 17.99
N ALA A 26 8.00 9.43 16.66
CA ALA A 26 6.73 9.25 15.98
C ALA A 26 6.40 7.76 15.78
N PHE A 27 5.12 7.42 15.98
CA PHE A 27 4.60 6.09 15.66
C PHE A 27 4.29 6.03 14.16
N LEU A 28 4.86 5.04 13.46
CA LEU A 28 4.50 4.78 12.07
C LEU A 28 3.35 3.78 11.99
N MET A 29 3.48 2.63 12.63
CA MET A 29 2.45 1.57 12.55
C MET A 29 2.51 0.57 13.71
N SER A 30 1.41 -0.16 13.89
CA SER A 30 1.21 -1.16 14.95
C SER A 30 0.44 -2.38 14.42
N SER A 31 0.86 -3.58 14.83
CA SER A 31 0.18 -4.84 14.50
C SER A 31 -1.20 -5.00 15.15
N LEU A 32 -1.69 -3.98 15.88
CA LEU A 32 -3.05 -3.97 16.43
C LEU A 32 -4.11 -3.50 15.44
N PHE A 33 -3.72 -2.79 14.38
CA PHE A 33 -4.65 -2.08 13.50
C PHE A 33 -4.41 -2.43 12.03
N THR A 34 -4.56 -3.70 11.69
CA THR A 34 -4.26 -4.24 10.34
C THR A 34 -5.47 -4.30 9.43
N ALA A 35 -6.68 -4.10 9.97
CA ALA A 35 -7.93 -4.31 9.26
C ALA A 35 -8.04 -3.54 7.95
N ALA A 36 -7.49 -2.32 7.91
CA ALA A 36 -7.53 -1.49 6.71
C ALA A 36 -6.42 -1.78 5.71
N GLU A 37 -5.25 -2.21 6.18
CA GLU A 37 -4.18 -2.74 5.32
C GLU A 37 -4.72 -3.95 4.54
N GLU A 38 -5.37 -4.86 5.26
CA GLU A 38 -5.99 -6.06 4.70
C GLU A 38 -7.17 -5.72 3.77
N GLU A 39 -8.05 -4.81 4.19
CA GLU A 39 -9.22 -4.45 3.39
C GLU A 39 -8.84 -3.65 2.13
N MET A 40 -7.84 -2.79 2.19
CA MET A 40 -7.31 -2.10 1.00
C MET A 40 -6.86 -3.11 -0.06
N ALA A 41 -6.12 -4.15 0.33
CA ALA A 41 -5.72 -5.22 -0.58
C ALA A 41 -6.93 -5.95 -1.17
N ARG A 42 -7.94 -6.29 -0.35
CA ARG A 42 -9.17 -6.94 -0.82
C ARG A 42 -9.94 -6.08 -1.81
N LEU A 43 -10.10 -4.78 -1.51
CA LEU A 43 -10.83 -3.85 -2.36
C LEU A 43 -10.14 -3.66 -3.72
N ALA A 44 -8.81 -3.56 -3.74
CA ALA A 44 -8.05 -3.46 -4.98
C ALA A 44 -8.27 -4.68 -5.90
N LEU A 45 -8.20 -5.89 -5.32
CA LEU A 45 -8.39 -7.14 -6.06
C LEU A 45 -9.85 -7.40 -6.45
N ALA A 46 -10.82 -6.94 -5.64
CA ALA A 46 -12.23 -6.99 -5.98
C ALA A 46 -12.56 -6.06 -7.17
N GLU A 47 -11.98 -4.87 -7.20
CA GLU A 47 -12.14 -3.91 -8.30
C GLU A 47 -11.57 -4.46 -9.62
N LEU A 48 -10.43 -5.17 -9.56
CA LEU A 48 -9.89 -5.88 -10.72
C LEU A 48 -10.85 -6.94 -11.27
N ARG A 49 -11.48 -7.72 -10.39
CA ARG A 49 -12.47 -8.72 -10.78
C ARG A 49 -13.72 -8.11 -11.38
N ALA A 50 -14.17 -6.99 -10.83
CA ALA A 50 -15.28 -6.23 -11.39
C ALA A 50 -14.95 -5.70 -12.81
N GLY A 51 -13.66 -5.53 -13.13
CA GLY A 51 -13.17 -5.21 -14.48
C GLY A 51 -13.15 -6.38 -15.47
N GLY A 52 -13.58 -7.59 -15.07
CA GLY A 52 -13.72 -8.75 -15.94
C GLY A 52 -12.53 -9.73 -15.93
N ARG A 53 -11.48 -9.46 -15.15
CA ARG A 53 -10.33 -10.36 -15.00
C ARG A 53 -10.44 -11.17 -13.72
N SER A 54 -10.45 -12.50 -13.79
CA SER A 54 -10.64 -13.36 -12.61
C SER A 54 -9.34 -13.74 -11.88
N GLU A 55 -8.21 -13.75 -12.58
CA GLU A 55 -6.91 -14.20 -12.07
C GLU A 55 -5.71 -13.70 -12.89
N GLY A 56 -4.51 -14.10 -12.46
CA GLY A 56 -3.24 -13.81 -13.12
C GLY A 56 -2.69 -12.42 -12.80
N PHE A 57 -3.11 -11.81 -11.69
CA PHE A 57 -2.80 -10.41 -11.38
C PHE A 57 -1.32 -10.22 -11.06
N ASP A 58 -0.72 -9.20 -11.68
CA ASP A 58 0.57 -8.67 -11.26
C ASP A 58 0.34 -7.44 -10.37
N VAL A 59 0.74 -7.51 -9.11
CA VAL A 59 0.51 -6.43 -8.14
C VAL A 59 1.84 -5.83 -7.73
N ALA A 60 1.91 -4.50 -7.58
CA ALA A 60 2.96 -3.85 -6.83
C ALA A 60 2.38 -3.21 -5.56
N VAL A 61 3.09 -3.37 -4.45
CA VAL A 61 2.81 -2.69 -3.20
C VAL A 61 3.93 -1.67 -2.95
N GLY A 62 3.56 -0.41 -2.74
CA GLY A 62 4.46 0.63 -2.25
C GLY A 62 4.38 0.68 -0.73
N GLY A 63 5.52 0.50 -0.06
CA GLY A 63 5.62 0.32 1.39
C GLY A 63 5.55 -1.17 1.78
N LEU A 64 6.27 -1.54 2.84
CA LEU A 64 6.26 -2.91 3.36
C LEU A 64 5.77 -2.97 4.80
N GLY A 65 6.24 -2.05 5.65
CA GLY A 65 5.83 -1.99 7.05
C GLY A 65 5.95 -3.35 7.77
N LEU A 66 4.91 -3.75 8.50
CA LEU A 66 4.82 -5.07 9.13
C LEU A 66 4.40 -6.20 8.15
N GLY A 67 4.01 -5.83 6.92
CA GLY A 67 3.73 -6.72 5.80
C GLY A 67 2.28 -7.20 5.67
N TYR A 68 1.33 -6.62 6.40
CA TYR A 68 -0.08 -7.06 6.36
C TYR A 68 -0.73 -6.78 5.01
N THR A 69 -0.52 -5.59 4.43
CA THR A 69 -0.97 -5.25 3.07
C THR A 69 -0.49 -6.28 2.04
N ALA A 70 0.83 -6.55 2.01
CA ALA A 70 1.43 -7.50 1.09
C ALA A 70 0.96 -8.95 1.32
N ALA A 71 0.78 -9.36 2.58
CA ALA A 71 0.30 -10.71 2.91
C ALA A 71 -1.15 -10.89 2.45
N ALA A 72 -2.01 -9.90 2.70
CA ALA A 72 -3.40 -9.91 2.25
C ALA A 72 -3.54 -9.96 0.73
N VAL A 73 -2.63 -9.32 -0.02
CA VAL A 73 -2.56 -9.46 -1.48
C VAL A 73 -2.24 -10.92 -1.86
N LEU A 74 -1.27 -11.57 -1.20
CA LEU A 74 -0.88 -12.95 -1.51
C LEU A 74 -1.90 -14.00 -1.08
N ASP A 75 -2.72 -13.74 -0.08
CA ASP A 75 -3.81 -14.63 0.32
C ASP A 75 -4.82 -14.87 -0.81
N ASP A 76 -4.83 -13.98 -1.81
CA ASP A 76 -5.62 -14.15 -3.01
C ASP A 76 -4.92 -15.10 -4.02
N PRO A 77 -5.54 -16.23 -4.39
CA PRO A 77 -4.95 -17.19 -5.33
C PRO A 77 -4.89 -16.66 -6.78
N GLY A 78 -5.64 -15.60 -7.10
CA GLY A 78 -5.62 -14.94 -8.39
C GLY A 78 -4.37 -14.08 -8.60
N VAL A 79 -3.58 -13.79 -7.57
CA VAL A 79 -2.31 -13.06 -7.69
C VAL A 79 -1.23 -13.98 -8.23
N ARG A 80 -0.66 -13.60 -9.38
CA ARG A 80 0.46 -14.29 -10.05
C ARG A 80 1.82 -13.83 -9.55
N SER A 81 1.98 -12.53 -9.33
CA SER A 81 3.23 -11.96 -8.83
C SER A 81 2.97 -10.72 -7.99
N LEU A 82 3.78 -10.56 -6.95
CA LEU A 82 3.80 -9.39 -6.08
C LEU A 82 5.23 -8.81 -6.02
N ALA A 83 5.36 -7.53 -6.33
CA ALA A 83 6.56 -6.75 -6.01
C ALA A 83 6.24 -5.81 -4.84
N VAL A 84 7.05 -5.82 -3.79
CA VAL A 84 6.94 -4.86 -2.69
C VAL A 84 8.15 -3.93 -2.71
N ILE A 85 7.91 -2.63 -2.77
CA ILE A 85 8.95 -1.60 -2.89
C ILE A 85 8.98 -0.82 -1.58
N GLU A 86 10.08 -0.96 -0.84
CA GLU A 86 10.27 -0.36 0.49
C GLU A 86 11.54 0.49 0.50
N ALA A 87 11.43 1.74 0.95
CA ALA A 87 12.52 2.71 0.96
C ALA A 87 13.49 2.48 2.12
N LEU A 88 13.03 1.87 3.21
CA LEU A 88 13.80 1.66 4.43
C LEU A 88 14.43 0.26 4.42
N GLU A 89 15.74 0.21 4.17
CA GLU A 89 16.53 -1.03 4.20
C GLU A 89 16.32 -1.84 5.48
N ALA A 90 16.19 -1.17 6.63
CA ALA A 90 15.94 -1.81 7.92
C ALA A 90 14.64 -2.64 7.92
N VAL A 91 13.57 -2.14 7.31
CA VAL A 91 12.28 -2.86 7.23
C VAL A 91 12.42 -4.09 6.35
N VAL A 92 13.12 -3.98 5.22
CA VAL A 92 13.44 -5.12 4.35
C VAL A 92 14.26 -6.18 5.10
N ASP A 93 15.30 -5.76 5.85
CA ASP A 93 16.13 -6.66 6.67
C ASP A 93 15.31 -7.40 7.74
N TRP A 94 14.39 -6.71 8.41
CA TRP A 94 13.52 -7.34 9.42
C TRP A 94 12.64 -8.44 8.83
N HIS A 95 12.10 -8.24 7.63
CA HIS A 95 11.37 -9.28 6.89
C HIS A 95 12.30 -10.42 6.47
N ALA A 96 13.46 -10.12 5.90
CA ALA A 96 14.43 -11.14 5.48
C ALA A 96 14.90 -12.03 6.65
N ARG A 97 14.98 -11.47 7.85
CA ARG A 97 15.39 -12.17 9.08
C ARG A 97 14.25 -12.80 9.87
N GLY A 98 13.00 -12.67 9.42
CA GLY A 98 11.85 -13.27 10.10
C GLY A 98 11.47 -12.59 11.41
N LEU A 99 11.77 -11.30 11.58
CA LEU A 99 11.57 -10.56 12.83
C LEU A 99 10.17 -9.95 12.99
N VAL A 100 9.36 -9.96 11.93
CA VAL A 100 8.02 -9.38 11.89
C VAL A 100 6.97 -10.44 11.55
N PRO A 101 5.69 -10.25 11.95
CA PRO A 101 4.67 -11.29 11.84
C PRO A 101 4.47 -11.87 10.43
N ALA A 102 4.42 -11.01 9.40
CA ALA A 102 4.16 -11.43 8.02
C ALA A 102 5.41 -11.96 7.29
N ALA A 103 6.60 -11.87 7.88
CA ALA A 103 7.87 -12.18 7.22
C ALA A 103 7.88 -13.60 6.61
N GLY A 104 7.34 -14.58 7.34
CA GLY A 104 7.29 -15.97 6.88
C GLY A 104 6.38 -16.18 5.68
N ALA A 105 5.26 -15.45 5.59
CA ALA A 105 4.34 -15.51 4.46
C ALA A 105 4.96 -14.86 3.22
N LEU A 106 5.61 -13.71 3.38
CA LEU A 106 6.20 -12.96 2.26
C LEU A 106 7.49 -13.60 1.73
N SER A 107 8.44 -13.91 2.61
CA SER A 107 9.77 -14.40 2.20
C SER A 107 9.76 -15.81 1.61
N LYS A 108 8.74 -16.63 1.90
CA LYS A 108 8.63 -18.01 1.43
C LYS A 108 7.72 -18.16 0.22
N ASP A 109 6.91 -17.15 -0.11
CA ASP A 109 6.03 -17.21 -1.26
C ASP A 109 6.82 -16.88 -2.54
N PRO A 110 6.90 -17.83 -3.51
CA PRO A 110 7.67 -17.62 -4.74
C PRO A 110 7.10 -16.49 -5.63
N ARG A 111 5.86 -16.05 -5.38
CA ARG A 111 5.22 -14.93 -6.08
C ARG A 111 5.73 -13.58 -5.58
N CYS A 112 6.28 -13.51 -4.37
CA CYS A 112 6.65 -12.27 -3.71
C CYS A 112 8.12 -11.91 -3.93
N ARG A 113 8.39 -10.63 -4.22
CA ARG A 113 9.73 -10.06 -4.26
C ARG A 113 9.77 -8.78 -3.44
N LEU A 114 10.65 -8.76 -2.43
CA LEU A 114 10.93 -7.57 -1.64
C LEU A 114 12.07 -6.80 -2.30
N LEU A 115 11.86 -5.52 -2.57
CA LEU A 115 12.78 -4.64 -3.27
C LEU A 115 13.06 -3.43 -2.40
N HIS A 116 14.34 -3.17 -2.16
CA HIS A 116 14.77 -1.91 -1.54
C HIS A 116 14.75 -0.81 -2.61
N GLY A 117 13.89 0.20 -2.43
CA GLY A 117 13.75 1.30 -3.36
C GLY A 117 12.66 2.29 -2.93
N ASP A 118 12.74 3.50 -3.48
CA ASP A 118 11.75 4.55 -3.24
C ASP A 118 10.63 4.45 -4.30
N PHE A 119 9.43 4.08 -3.85
CA PHE A 119 8.25 3.94 -4.72
C PHE A 119 7.88 5.27 -5.39
N PHE A 120 7.90 6.39 -4.66
CA PHE A 120 7.50 7.69 -5.19
C PHE A 120 8.50 8.21 -6.22
N ALA A 121 9.80 8.05 -5.94
CA ALA A 121 10.85 8.36 -6.90
C ALA A 121 10.76 7.48 -8.15
N ALA A 122 10.44 6.19 -7.99
CA ALA A 122 10.24 5.28 -9.11
C ALA A 122 9.03 5.68 -9.98
N VAL A 123 7.90 6.06 -9.37
CA VAL A 123 6.73 6.59 -10.09
C VAL A 123 7.07 7.86 -10.86
N ALA A 124 7.89 8.74 -10.28
CA ALA A 124 8.30 10.00 -10.91
C ALA A 124 9.35 9.82 -12.03
N SER A 125 9.98 8.66 -12.13
CA SER A 125 11.07 8.37 -13.06
C SER A 125 10.58 7.64 -14.31
N PRO A 126 11.18 7.89 -15.49
CA PRO A 126 10.89 7.13 -16.70
C PRO A 126 11.38 5.67 -16.65
N GLY A 127 12.08 5.25 -15.59
CA GLY A 127 12.69 3.93 -15.45
C GLY A 127 11.75 2.81 -14.96
N GLY A 128 10.44 3.07 -14.84
CA GLY A 128 9.47 2.12 -14.31
C GLY A 128 9.60 1.87 -12.81
N LEU A 129 8.66 1.09 -12.25
CA LEU A 129 8.71 0.68 -10.83
C LEU A 129 9.81 -0.35 -10.54
N LEU A 130 10.27 -1.09 -11.55
CA LEU A 130 11.25 -2.16 -11.40
C LEU A 130 12.49 -1.85 -12.23
N SER A 131 13.64 -1.67 -11.59
CA SER A 131 14.92 -1.34 -12.26
C SER A 131 15.34 -2.31 -13.36
N GLY A 132 15.02 -3.61 -13.21
CA GLY A 132 15.30 -4.64 -14.22
C GLY A 132 14.20 -4.87 -15.25
N ALA A 133 13.08 -4.14 -15.16
CA ALA A 133 11.93 -4.27 -16.05
C ALA A 133 11.21 -2.90 -16.18
N PRO A 134 11.84 -1.91 -16.81
CA PRO A 134 11.34 -0.52 -16.83
C PRO A 134 9.97 -0.37 -17.50
N ASP A 135 9.66 -1.21 -18.48
CA ASP A 135 8.35 -1.20 -19.17
C ASP A 135 7.29 -2.05 -18.47
N ARG A 136 7.55 -2.54 -17.24
CA ARG A 136 6.63 -3.43 -16.54
C ARG A 136 5.43 -2.65 -16.01
N LEU A 137 4.26 -3.01 -16.53
CA LEU A 137 2.96 -2.56 -16.02
C LEU A 137 2.34 -3.57 -15.05
N PHE A 138 1.56 -3.06 -14.11
CA PHE A 138 0.87 -3.82 -13.08
C PHE A 138 -0.65 -3.79 -13.25
N ASP A 139 -1.31 -4.84 -12.79
CA ASP A 139 -2.76 -4.88 -12.67
C ASP A 139 -3.22 -4.02 -11.50
N ALA A 140 -2.52 -4.07 -10.36
CA ALA A 140 -2.80 -3.18 -9.24
C ALA A 140 -1.53 -2.54 -8.66
N LEU A 141 -1.68 -1.29 -8.24
CA LEU A 141 -0.74 -0.57 -7.39
C LEU A 141 -1.44 -0.28 -6.07
N VAL A 142 -0.93 -0.86 -4.98
CA VAL A 142 -1.49 -0.73 -3.63
C VAL A 142 -0.47 0.02 -2.78
N VAL A 143 -0.81 1.21 -2.28
CA VAL A 143 0.17 2.10 -1.66
C VAL A 143 -0.18 2.36 -0.20
N ASP A 144 0.80 2.09 0.66
CA ASP A 144 0.71 2.16 2.12
C ASP A 144 2.04 2.67 2.67
N ILE A 145 2.24 3.98 2.56
CA ILE A 145 3.51 4.66 2.92
C ILE A 145 3.21 5.87 3.80
N ASP A 146 2.56 6.89 3.25
CA ASP A 146 2.28 8.14 3.96
C ASP A 146 1.06 8.04 4.88
N HIS A 147 0.97 8.95 5.85
CA HIS A 147 -0.19 9.01 6.75
C HIS A 147 -1.47 9.38 5.99
N SER A 148 -1.40 10.32 5.06
CA SER A 148 -2.52 10.69 4.18
C SER A 148 -2.05 11.57 3.00
N PRO A 149 -2.90 11.83 1.98
CA PRO A 149 -2.62 12.82 0.95
C PRO A 149 -2.36 14.26 1.43
N ARG A 150 -2.63 14.55 2.71
CA ARG A 150 -2.40 15.85 3.36
C ARG A 150 -1.24 15.81 4.35
N HIS A 151 -0.81 14.62 4.75
CA HIS A 151 0.22 14.39 5.76
C HIS A 151 1.22 13.35 5.24
N VAL A 152 2.20 13.83 4.48
CA VAL A 152 3.28 13.00 3.93
C VAL A 152 4.41 12.80 4.96
N LEU A 153 5.06 11.64 4.94
CA LEU A 153 6.23 11.33 5.77
C LEU A 153 7.47 12.11 5.34
N ASP A 154 7.63 12.34 4.04
CA ASP A 154 8.70 13.15 3.48
C ASP A 154 8.13 14.18 2.49
N PRO A 155 8.54 15.47 2.56
CA PRO A 155 8.07 16.50 1.64
C PRO A 155 8.25 16.16 0.15
N SER A 156 9.21 15.31 -0.20
CA SER A 156 9.42 14.85 -1.58
C SER A 156 8.25 14.03 -2.13
N HIS A 157 7.42 13.43 -1.28
CA HIS A 157 6.25 12.66 -1.70
C HIS A 157 5.11 13.57 -2.19
N ALA A 158 5.11 14.85 -1.84
CA ALA A 158 3.98 15.76 -2.10
C ALA A 158 3.59 15.84 -3.59
N ASP A 159 4.57 15.73 -4.49
CA ASP A 159 4.34 15.76 -5.94
C ASP A 159 3.50 14.57 -6.44
N PHE A 160 3.54 13.42 -5.75
CA PHE A 160 2.71 12.25 -6.06
C PHE A 160 1.21 12.55 -5.94
N TYR A 161 0.82 13.39 -4.96
CA TYR A 161 -0.58 13.72 -4.66
C TYR A 161 -1.15 14.86 -5.53
N THR A 162 -0.47 15.19 -6.63
CA THR A 162 -0.90 16.21 -7.60
C THR A 162 -1.52 15.56 -8.85
N PRO A 163 -2.21 16.33 -9.71
CA PRO A 163 -2.71 15.81 -10.99
C PRO A 163 -1.60 15.22 -11.87
N ASP A 164 -0.42 15.83 -11.90
CA ASP A 164 0.71 15.32 -12.70
C ASP A 164 1.29 14.04 -12.08
N GLY A 165 1.39 13.97 -10.75
CA GLY A 165 1.76 12.75 -10.03
C GLY A 165 0.79 11.59 -10.30
N THR A 166 -0.51 11.89 -10.30
CA THR A 166 -1.56 10.91 -10.62
C THR A 166 -1.45 10.42 -12.06
N ARG A 167 -1.16 11.30 -13.03
CA ARG A 167 -0.94 10.89 -14.44
C ARG A 167 0.26 9.95 -14.56
N ARG A 168 1.40 10.30 -13.95
CA ARG A 168 2.58 9.42 -13.96
C ARG A 168 2.31 8.07 -13.29
N LEU A 169 1.53 8.06 -12.21
CA LEU A 169 1.08 6.81 -11.57
C LEU A 169 0.31 5.92 -12.54
N THR A 170 -0.56 6.47 -13.39
CA THR A 170 -1.31 5.68 -14.38
C THR A 170 -0.41 5.01 -15.41
N ASP A 171 0.75 5.58 -15.73
CA ASP A 171 1.70 5.01 -16.69
C ASP A 171 2.29 3.66 -16.22
N HIS A 172 2.19 3.34 -14.94
CA HIS A 172 2.65 2.07 -14.35
C HIS A 172 1.55 1.02 -14.21
N LEU A 173 0.30 1.37 -14.53
CA LEU A 173 -0.85 0.47 -14.52
C LEU A 173 -1.16 -0.05 -15.93
N ARG A 174 -1.65 -1.28 -16.05
CA ARG A 174 -2.28 -1.75 -17.29
C ARG A 174 -3.60 -1.00 -17.54
N PRO A 175 -4.08 -0.91 -18.78
CA PRO A 175 -5.45 -0.46 -19.05
C PRO A 175 -6.46 -1.26 -18.21
N GLY A 176 -7.39 -0.57 -17.54
CA GLY A 176 -8.30 -1.21 -16.56
C GLY A 176 -7.67 -1.57 -15.21
N GLY A 177 -6.39 -1.27 -14.99
CA GLY A 177 -5.67 -1.52 -13.75
C GLY A 177 -6.16 -0.63 -12.60
N VAL A 178 -5.88 -1.05 -11.36
CA VAL A 178 -6.44 -0.46 -10.14
C VAL A 178 -5.35 0.17 -9.28
N PHE A 179 -5.57 1.40 -8.87
CA PHE A 179 -4.83 2.04 -7.80
C PHE A 179 -5.63 1.96 -6.50
N ALA A 180 -4.97 1.62 -5.40
CA ALA A 180 -5.49 1.69 -4.05
C ALA A 180 -4.50 2.40 -3.13
N LEU A 181 -4.98 3.28 -2.25
CA LEU A 181 -4.16 4.04 -1.31
C LEU A 181 -4.80 4.05 0.07
N TRP A 182 -3.99 3.75 1.08
CA TRP A 182 -4.34 3.89 2.49
C TRP A 182 -4.20 5.34 2.98
N SER A 183 -5.06 5.77 3.89
CA SER A 183 -5.03 7.11 4.50
C SER A 183 -5.69 7.10 5.88
N ASP A 184 -4.99 7.63 6.89
CA ASP A 184 -5.51 7.80 8.25
C ASP A 184 -6.63 8.84 8.32
N ASP A 185 -6.57 9.87 7.47
CA ASP A 185 -7.56 10.94 7.43
C ASP A 185 -8.91 10.48 6.84
N PRO A 186 -10.02 11.14 7.22
CA PRO A 186 -11.32 10.99 6.54
C PRO A 186 -11.24 11.30 5.04
N PRO A 187 -12.26 10.91 4.24
CA PRO A 187 -12.26 11.18 2.81
C PRO A 187 -12.06 12.67 2.45
N ASP A 188 -11.08 12.94 1.58
CA ASP A 188 -10.74 14.27 1.07
C ASP A 188 -11.27 14.45 -0.36
N ASP A 189 -12.29 15.29 -0.50
CA ASP A 189 -12.88 15.67 -1.79
C ASP A 189 -11.88 16.33 -2.74
N THR A 190 -10.86 17.01 -2.22
CA THR A 190 -9.80 17.62 -3.04
C THR A 190 -8.95 16.54 -3.68
N TYR A 191 -8.52 15.54 -2.91
CA TYR A 191 -7.74 14.43 -3.45
C TYR A 191 -8.56 13.57 -4.41
N LEU A 192 -9.84 13.33 -4.12
CA LEU A 192 -10.75 12.66 -5.06
C LEU A 192 -10.86 13.40 -6.40
N LYS A 193 -10.85 14.73 -6.41
CA LYS A 193 -10.81 15.51 -7.67
C LYS A 193 -9.49 15.35 -8.40
N VAL A 194 -8.37 15.27 -7.69
CA VAL A 194 -7.05 14.99 -8.28
C VAL A 194 -7.04 13.63 -8.97
N LEU A 195 -7.52 12.57 -8.29
CA LEU A 195 -7.60 11.22 -8.86
C LEU A 195 -8.45 11.18 -10.13
N ARG A 196 -9.59 11.88 -10.15
CA ARG A 196 -10.49 11.98 -11.32
C ARG A 196 -9.88 12.67 -12.53
N THR A 197 -8.68 13.26 -12.42
CA THR A 197 -7.99 13.83 -13.59
C THR A 197 -7.33 12.78 -14.49
N ALA A 198 -7.17 11.54 -14.00
CA ALA A 198 -6.53 10.45 -14.74
C ALA A 198 -7.22 9.07 -14.58
N PHE A 199 -8.12 8.92 -13.61
CA PHE A 199 -8.88 7.69 -13.35
C PHE A 199 -10.39 7.88 -13.62
N ASP A 200 -11.06 6.85 -14.13
CA ASP A 200 -12.51 6.90 -14.44
C ASP A 200 -13.38 6.58 -13.23
N ARG A 201 -13.10 5.45 -12.57
CA ARG A 201 -13.86 4.97 -11.41
C ARG A 201 -13.11 5.32 -10.13
N VAL A 202 -13.39 6.51 -9.61
CA VAL A 202 -12.75 7.03 -8.40
C VAL A 202 -13.73 7.05 -7.23
N ARG A 203 -13.34 6.43 -6.12
CA ARG A 203 -14.11 6.42 -4.87
C ARG A 203 -13.20 6.37 -3.65
N ALA A 204 -13.74 6.82 -2.52
CA ALA A 204 -13.16 6.60 -1.20
C ALA A 204 -14.08 5.64 -0.44
N GLU A 205 -13.49 4.64 0.22
CA GLU A 205 -14.19 3.79 1.17
C GLU A 205 -13.67 4.01 2.58
N VAL A 206 -14.59 4.13 3.52
CA VAL A 206 -14.26 4.25 4.94
C VAL A 206 -14.27 2.85 5.54
N VAL A 207 -13.12 2.40 6.01
CA VAL A 207 -12.96 1.10 6.66
C VAL A 207 -13.00 1.32 8.17
N ALA A 208 -14.07 0.89 8.82
CA ALA A 208 -14.21 0.95 10.26
C ALA A 208 -13.74 -0.35 10.92
N PHE A 209 -13.03 -0.24 12.03
CA PHE A 209 -12.49 -1.38 12.78
C PHE A 209 -12.56 -1.17 14.29
N PRO A 210 -12.69 -2.26 15.08
CA PRO A 210 -12.68 -2.17 16.53
C PRO A 210 -11.37 -1.55 17.04
N ASN A 211 -11.48 -0.64 18.02
CA ASN A 211 -10.32 -0.08 18.69
C ASN A 211 -10.37 -0.45 20.18
N PRO A 212 -9.43 -1.26 20.70
CA PRO A 212 -9.46 -1.70 22.09
C PRO A 212 -9.23 -0.55 23.10
N TYR A 213 -8.79 0.62 22.65
CA TYR A 213 -8.56 1.80 23.50
C TYR A 213 -9.68 2.85 23.43
N ARG A 214 -10.74 2.60 22.65
CA ARG A 214 -11.87 3.52 22.49
C ARG A 214 -13.18 2.77 22.58
N ASP A 215 -14.23 3.43 23.06
CA ASP A 215 -15.58 2.85 23.08
C ASP A 215 -16.22 2.81 21.68
N GLU A 216 -15.77 3.69 20.78
CA GLU A 216 -16.22 3.75 19.39
C GLU A 216 -15.17 3.15 18.44
N PRO A 217 -15.60 2.57 17.30
CA PRO A 217 -14.69 2.10 16.27
C PRO A 217 -13.76 3.21 15.78
N SER A 218 -12.51 2.84 15.47
CA SER A 218 -11.64 3.68 14.64
C SER A 218 -11.98 3.46 13.17
N ALA A 219 -11.59 4.40 12.32
CA ALA A 219 -11.76 4.28 10.89
C ALA A 219 -10.63 4.98 10.15
N ASN A 220 -10.39 4.55 8.93
CA ASN A 220 -9.49 5.16 7.96
C ASN A 220 -10.13 5.10 6.56
N THR A 221 -9.47 5.74 5.61
CA THR A 221 -9.95 5.86 4.24
C THR A 221 -9.07 5.05 3.29
N VAL A 222 -9.71 4.28 2.41
CA VAL A 222 -9.08 3.68 1.24
C VAL A 222 -9.54 4.42 0.00
N TYR A 223 -8.62 5.04 -0.74
CA TYR A 223 -8.92 5.63 -2.03
C TYR A 223 -8.69 4.61 -3.14
N LEU A 224 -9.62 4.52 -4.08
CA LEU A 224 -9.55 3.63 -5.23
C LEU A 224 -9.74 4.40 -6.54
N GLY A 225 -8.98 4.01 -7.56
CA GLY A 225 -9.06 4.54 -8.91
C GLY A 225 -8.83 3.45 -9.95
N THR A 226 -9.73 3.29 -10.93
CA THR A 226 -9.47 2.42 -12.09
C THR A 226 -8.93 3.23 -13.26
N ARG A 227 -7.77 2.83 -13.82
CA ARG A 227 -7.22 3.40 -15.05
C ARG A 227 -8.22 3.14 -16.19
N PRO A 228 -8.51 4.13 -17.04
CA PRO A 228 -9.33 3.90 -18.23
C PRO A 228 -8.85 2.69 -19.03
N ALA A 229 -9.79 1.91 -19.57
CA ALA A 229 -9.44 0.91 -20.57
C ALA A 229 -8.99 1.63 -21.84
N ASP A 230 -8.12 0.99 -22.63
CA ASP A 230 -7.82 1.52 -23.97
C ASP A 230 -9.13 1.50 -24.77
N PRO A 231 -9.45 2.57 -25.51
CA PRO A 231 -10.59 2.55 -26.41
C PRO A 231 -10.37 1.48 -27.48
N ASP A 232 -11.35 0.58 -27.65
CA ASP A 232 -11.42 -0.40 -28.74
C ASP A 232 -11.34 0.26 -30.13
#